data_AF-A0A067SER3-F1
#
_entry.id   AF-A0A067SER3-F1
#
_cell.length_a   1.000
_cell.length_b   1.000
_cell.length_c   1.000
_cell.angle_alpha   90.00
_cell.angle_beta   90.00
_cell.angle_gamma   90.00
#
_symmetry.space_group_name_H-M   'P 1'
#
loop_
_entity.id
_entity.type
_entity.pdbx_description
1 polymer ?
#
loop_
_entity_poly.entity_id
_entity_poly.type
_entity_poly.pdbx_seq_one_letter_code
_entity_poly.pdbx_strand_id
1 'polypeptide(L)'
;MASSNIDVEYSADTHLRFAPFNPTRWHNVQRWHPKITPYRLAIILTTLSLGTAKAVLTQQGRNLLSITLEWITGVAVVLTFQIFSDYDLEARAPKSISWFFSYDCMDVIWVFLTRLSICRRRPVYISTERRTLPSVNSMHPPITLYRILLNVTVLFFGVSKATLAYLGYSTEVTWLDWISATFLTTGFYVIGLYEYNSSNIFAALFVQDREVIGNPMFIFLVLAFLIFCIFYLAHLLWSEPFNVETGLSQLALFMDVPCVAIFMPAGGNYTIRLSYGEDAVYLVIILTAKDRMEYP
;
A
#
# COMPACT_ATOMS: atom_id res chain seq x y z
N MET A 1 -19.99 -44.02 -40.47
CA MET A 1 -20.18 -42.81 -39.63
C MET A 1 -20.84 -43.27 -38.34
N ALA A 2 -20.04 -43.49 -37.29
CA ALA A 2 -20.51 -43.97 -35.99
C ALA A 2 -20.57 -42.79 -35.02
N SER A 3 -21.79 -42.45 -34.60
CA SER A 3 -22.06 -41.44 -33.57
C SER A 3 -21.88 -42.10 -32.21
N SER A 4 -20.75 -41.84 -31.54
CA SER A 4 -20.54 -42.23 -30.14
C SER A 4 -21.22 -41.21 -29.23
N ASN A 5 -22.42 -41.54 -28.75
CA ASN A 5 -23.04 -40.86 -27.63
C ASN A 5 -22.16 -41.07 -26.39
N ILE A 6 -21.65 -39.97 -25.85
CA ILE A 6 -21.01 -39.95 -24.54
C ILE A 6 -22.12 -39.60 -23.56
N ASP A 7 -22.67 -40.62 -22.90
CA ASP A 7 -23.59 -40.43 -21.78
C ASP A 7 -22.77 -39.90 -20.59
N VAL A 8 -22.87 -38.60 -20.35
CA VAL A 8 -22.32 -37.95 -19.17
C VAL A 8 -23.25 -38.25 -18.00
N GLU A 9 -22.90 -39.27 -17.23
CA GLU A 9 -23.59 -39.64 -15.99
C GLU A 9 -23.43 -38.53 -14.95
N TYR A 10 -24.46 -37.70 -14.81
CA TYR A 10 -24.55 -36.64 -13.80
C TYR A 10 -24.78 -37.28 -12.43
N SER A 11 -23.69 -37.57 -11.72
CA SER A 11 -23.73 -38.06 -10.33
C SER A 11 -24.27 -36.95 -9.41
N ALA A 12 -25.58 -37.01 -9.14
CA ALA A 12 -26.34 -36.05 -8.33
C ALA A 12 -26.13 -36.23 -6.82
N ASP A 13 -24.91 -36.58 -6.38
CA ASP A 13 -24.64 -36.96 -4.97
C ASP A 13 -23.52 -36.13 -4.35
N THR A 14 -23.61 -34.80 -4.51
CA THR A 14 -22.76 -33.86 -3.77
C THR A 14 -23.53 -33.24 -2.62
N HIS A 15 -24.05 -34.08 -1.73
CA HIS A 15 -24.21 -33.68 -0.33
C HIS A 15 -22.81 -33.44 0.24
N LEU A 16 -22.26 -32.26 -0.03
CA LEU A 16 -21.13 -31.67 0.70
C LEU A 16 -21.56 -31.53 2.16
N ARG A 17 -21.50 -32.64 2.90
CA ARG A 17 -21.53 -32.64 4.36
C ARG A 17 -20.32 -31.83 4.76
N PHE A 18 -20.54 -30.57 5.12
CA PHE A 18 -19.60 -29.79 5.89
C PHE A 18 -19.21 -30.66 7.09
N ALA A 19 -17.99 -31.19 7.06
CA ALA A 19 -17.48 -31.99 8.15
C ALA A 19 -17.61 -31.14 9.43
N PRO A 20 -18.19 -31.68 10.52
CA PRO A 20 -18.41 -30.91 11.72
C PRO A 20 -17.08 -30.33 12.19
N PHE A 21 -17.05 -29.01 12.29
CA PHE A 21 -15.92 -28.23 12.76
C PHE A 21 -15.45 -28.84 14.10
N ASN A 22 -14.25 -29.41 14.13
CA ASN A 22 -13.68 -29.98 15.35
C ASN A 22 -12.79 -28.91 16.04
N PRO A 23 -13.28 -28.25 17.11
CA PRO A 23 -12.60 -27.12 17.74
C PRO A 23 -11.40 -27.54 18.60
N THR A 24 -10.97 -28.80 18.61
CA THR A 24 -9.86 -29.27 19.45
C THR A 24 -8.50 -29.33 18.73
N ARG A 25 -8.45 -29.05 17.41
CA ARG A 25 -7.20 -29.07 16.62
C ARG A 25 -6.59 -27.68 16.36
N TRP A 26 -6.68 -26.77 17.32
CA TRP A 26 -6.22 -25.37 17.18
C TRP A 26 -4.87 -25.08 17.86
N HIS A 27 -4.14 -26.08 18.34
CA HIS A 27 -2.93 -25.84 19.13
C HIS A 27 -1.63 -25.57 18.34
N ASN A 28 -1.69 -25.39 17.01
CA ASN A 28 -0.60 -24.79 16.23
C ASN A 28 -1.16 -24.07 15.02
N VAL A 29 -1.94 -23.01 15.24
CA VAL A 29 -2.35 -22.11 14.14
C VAL A 29 -1.10 -21.35 13.70
N GLN A 30 -0.39 -21.90 12.72
CA GLN A 30 0.67 -21.15 12.05
C GLN A 30 0.07 -19.86 11.51
N ARG A 31 0.68 -18.72 11.87
CA ARG A 31 0.23 -17.41 11.39
C ARG A 31 0.42 -17.38 9.87
N TRP A 32 -0.64 -17.04 9.15
CA TRP A 32 -0.58 -16.88 7.70
C TRP A 32 -0.25 -15.43 7.36
N HIS A 33 0.61 -15.24 6.37
CA HIS A 33 0.96 -13.93 5.84
C HIS A 33 0.97 -13.98 4.31
N PRO A 34 0.52 -12.90 3.64
CA PRO A 34 0.58 -12.82 2.19
C PRO A 34 2.03 -12.87 1.74
N LYS A 35 2.27 -13.52 0.61
CA LYS A 35 3.62 -13.60 0.05
C LYS A 35 3.97 -12.24 -0.56
N ILE A 36 5.06 -11.65 -0.10
CA ILE A 36 5.58 -10.40 -0.67
C ILE A 36 6.62 -10.78 -1.72
N THR A 37 6.20 -10.87 -2.97
CA THR A 37 7.09 -11.20 -4.09
C THR A 37 7.84 -9.95 -4.55
N PRO A 38 9.00 -10.07 -5.24
CA PRO A 38 9.68 -8.93 -5.85
C PRO A 38 8.76 -8.09 -6.75
N TYR A 39 7.86 -8.73 -7.49
CA TYR A 39 6.81 -8.06 -8.26
C TYR A 39 5.90 -7.17 -7.40
N ARG A 40 5.32 -7.73 -6.34
CA ARG A 40 4.42 -6.99 -5.45
C ARG A 40 5.15 -5.89 -4.68
N LEU A 41 6.39 -6.15 -4.29
CA LEU A 41 7.26 -5.14 -3.69
C LEU A 41 7.56 -4.00 -4.68
N ALA A 42 7.80 -4.30 -5.95
CA ALA A 42 8.02 -3.29 -6.98
C ALA A 42 6.78 -2.42 -7.18
N ILE A 43 5.56 -2.99 -7.16
CA ILE A 43 4.32 -2.21 -7.18
C ILE A 43 4.28 -1.24 -6.00
N ILE A 44 4.48 -1.73 -4.78
CA ILE A 44 4.47 -0.89 -3.58
C ILE A 44 5.52 0.21 -3.67
N LEU A 45 6.77 -0.13 -3.98
CA LEU A 45 7.88 0.82 -4.02
C LEU A 45 7.70 1.86 -5.12
N THR A 46 7.22 1.47 -6.29
CA THR A 46 6.97 2.42 -7.39
C THR A 46 5.81 3.35 -7.07
N THR A 47 4.71 2.85 -6.50
CA THR A 47 3.61 3.71 -6.03
C THR A 47 4.11 4.72 -5.00
N LEU A 48 4.89 4.28 -4.00
CA LEU A 48 5.47 5.17 -2.98
C LEU A 48 6.44 6.20 -3.58
N SER A 49 7.31 5.76 -4.47
CA SER A 49 8.34 6.62 -5.10
C SER A 49 7.72 7.65 -6.02
N LEU A 50 6.76 7.26 -6.85
CA LEU A 50 6.07 8.17 -7.78
C LEU A 50 5.20 9.16 -7.03
N GLY A 51 4.46 8.72 -6.00
CA GLY A 51 3.68 9.61 -5.14
C GLY A 51 4.58 10.65 -4.46
N THR A 52 5.70 10.21 -3.87
CA THR A 52 6.65 11.11 -3.21
C THR A 52 7.33 12.06 -4.21
N ALA A 53 7.77 11.56 -5.36
CA ALA A 53 8.37 12.41 -6.41
C ALA A 53 7.38 13.47 -6.90
N LYS A 54 6.11 13.11 -7.11
CA LYS A 54 5.04 14.05 -7.47
C LYS A 54 4.89 15.14 -6.41
N ALA A 55 4.80 14.76 -5.13
CA ALA A 55 4.65 15.72 -4.03
C ALA A 55 5.82 16.71 -3.96
N VAL A 56 7.06 16.22 -4.06
CA VAL A 56 8.27 17.07 -4.05
C VAL A 56 8.29 18.02 -5.25
N LEU A 57 7.98 17.53 -6.46
CA LEU A 57 7.97 18.37 -7.66
C LEU A 57 6.89 19.46 -7.60
N THR A 58 5.71 19.14 -7.08
CA THR A 58 4.65 20.13 -6.88
C THR A 58 5.05 21.18 -5.85
N GLN A 59 5.69 20.79 -4.74
CA GLN A 59 6.20 21.74 -3.74
C GLN A 59 7.29 22.66 -4.28
N GLN A 60 8.10 22.19 -5.24
CA GLN A 60 9.09 23.00 -5.94
C GLN A 60 8.48 23.95 -6.99
N GLY A 61 7.15 24.01 -7.11
CA GLY A 61 6.46 24.80 -8.14
C GLY A 61 6.61 24.25 -9.56
N ARG A 62 7.16 23.04 -9.73
CA ARG A 62 7.39 22.40 -11.04
C ARG A 62 6.15 21.62 -11.51
N ASN A 63 5.02 22.31 -11.57
CA ASN A 63 3.70 21.69 -11.81
C ASN A 63 3.62 20.94 -13.15
N LEU A 64 4.20 21.49 -14.22
CA LEU A 64 4.24 20.81 -15.53
C LEU A 64 5.00 19.48 -15.48
N LEU A 65 6.13 19.44 -14.75
CA LEU A 65 6.91 18.22 -14.60
C LEU A 65 6.16 17.18 -13.76
N SER A 66 5.49 17.64 -12.70
CA SER A 66 4.64 16.79 -11.84
C SER A 66 3.50 16.14 -12.65
N ILE A 67 2.80 16.93 -13.48
CA ILE A 67 1.72 16.45 -14.36
C ILE A 67 2.26 15.47 -15.41
N THR A 68 3.36 15.79 -16.09
CA THR A 68 3.94 14.90 -17.10
C THR A 68 4.43 13.59 -16.51
N LEU A 69 5.04 13.63 -15.32
CA LEU A 69 5.41 12.43 -14.56
C LEU A 69 4.16 11.59 -14.28
N GLU A 70 3.09 12.18 -13.76
CA GLU A 70 1.84 11.47 -13.49
C GLU A 70 1.28 10.76 -14.72
N TRP A 71 1.18 11.44 -15.85
CA TRP A 71 0.62 10.85 -17.07
C TRP A 71 1.52 9.77 -17.67
N ILE A 72 2.80 10.08 -17.88
CA ILE A 72 3.71 9.18 -18.59
C ILE A 72 4.03 7.98 -17.72
N THR A 73 4.47 8.23 -16.47
CA THR A 73 4.84 7.13 -15.57
C THR A 73 3.61 6.40 -15.06
N GLY A 74 2.52 7.09 -14.71
CA GLY A 74 1.31 6.45 -14.23
C GLY A 74 0.73 5.48 -15.25
N VAL A 75 0.54 5.91 -16.51
CA VAL A 75 -0.01 5.04 -17.55
C VAL A 75 0.96 3.91 -17.90
N ALA A 76 2.24 4.21 -18.14
CA ALA A 76 3.22 3.20 -18.54
C ALA A 76 3.44 2.14 -17.43
N VAL A 77 3.56 2.57 -16.18
CA VAL A 77 3.78 1.69 -15.03
C VAL A 77 2.55 0.83 -14.75
N VAL A 78 1.34 1.42 -14.77
CA VAL A 78 0.09 0.66 -14.59
C VAL A 78 -0.08 -0.39 -15.69
N LEU A 79 0.13 -0.04 -16.96
CA LEU A 79 0.04 -1.01 -18.05
C LEU A 79 1.08 -2.13 -17.91
N THR A 80 2.31 -1.78 -17.55
CA THR A 80 3.39 -2.75 -17.34
C THR A 80 3.03 -3.73 -16.23
N PHE A 81 2.55 -3.24 -15.09
CA PHE A 81 2.12 -4.10 -13.99
C PHE A 81 0.86 -4.90 -14.34
N GLN A 82 -0.08 -4.32 -15.08
CA GLN A 82 -1.26 -5.05 -15.53
C GLN A 82 -0.88 -6.25 -16.39
N ILE A 83 0.05 -6.08 -17.33
CA ILE A 83 0.58 -7.18 -18.15
C ILE A 83 1.26 -8.23 -17.28
N PHE A 84 2.03 -7.81 -16.28
CA PHE A 84 2.71 -8.73 -15.38
C PHE A 84 1.80 -9.40 -14.34
N SER A 85 0.63 -8.84 -14.06
CA SER A 85 -0.33 -9.37 -13.11
C SER A 85 -0.85 -10.75 -13.54
N ASP A 86 -0.95 -11.01 -14.85
CA ASP A 86 -1.39 -12.31 -15.37
C ASP A 86 -0.39 -13.42 -15.01
N TYR A 87 0.92 -13.11 -14.98
CA TYR A 87 1.96 -14.05 -14.58
C TYR A 87 1.97 -14.36 -13.07
N ASP A 88 1.57 -13.39 -12.23
CA ASP A 88 1.43 -13.60 -10.78
C ASP A 88 0.28 -14.57 -10.46
N LEU A 89 -0.81 -14.52 -11.25
CA LEU A 89 -2.01 -15.34 -11.03
C LEU A 89 -1.89 -16.77 -11.59
N GLU A 90 -1.41 -16.95 -12.82
CA GLU A 90 -1.55 -18.24 -13.50
C GLU A 90 -0.39 -19.22 -13.22
N ALA A 91 0.65 -18.80 -12.49
CA ALA A 91 1.92 -19.54 -12.34
C ALA A 91 2.55 -19.95 -13.69
N ARG A 92 2.18 -19.27 -14.79
CA ARG A 92 2.67 -19.50 -16.16
C ARG A 92 3.85 -18.60 -16.52
N ALA A 93 4.54 -18.05 -15.53
CA ALA A 93 5.72 -17.21 -15.76
C ALA A 93 6.82 -18.02 -16.50
N PRO A 94 7.44 -17.46 -17.56
CA PRO A 94 8.63 -18.04 -18.18
C PRO A 94 9.70 -18.37 -17.12
N LYS A 95 10.41 -19.49 -17.31
CA LYS A 95 11.43 -19.96 -16.34
C LYS A 95 12.45 -18.88 -15.99
N SER A 96 12.82 -18.03 -16.95
CA SER A 96 13.78 -16.92 -16.78
C SER A 96 13.32 -15.83 -15.80
N ILE A 97 12.02 -15.55 -15.72
CA ILE A 97 11.46 -14.50 -14.85
C ILE A 97 10.66 -15.07 -13.67
N SER A 98 10.57 -16.40 -13.55
CA SER A 98 9.82 -17.07 -12.48
C SER A 98 10.24 -16.60 -11.08
N TRP A 99 11.55 -16.32 -10.88
CA TRP A 99 12.08 -15.82 -9.61
C TRP A 99 11.40 -14.52 -9.13
N PHE A 100 10.97 -13.66 -10.06
CA PHE A 100 10.36 -12.37 -9.75
C PHE A 100 8.96 -12.51 -9.12
N PHE A 101 8.28 -13.62 -9.41
CA PHE A 101 6.94 -13.94 -8.90
C PHE A 101 6.98 -15.05 -7.82
N SER A 102 8.00 -15.90 -7.83
CA SER A 102 8.07 -17.06 -6.93
C SER A 102 8.86 -16.79 -5.65
N TYR A 103 9.72 -15.79 -5.61
CA TYR A 103 10.56 -15.52 -4.46
C TYR A 103 9.78 -14.76 -3.37
N ASP A 104 9.98 -15.11 -2.08
CA ASP A 104 9.37 -14.40 -0.95
C ASP A 104 10.38 -13.42 -0.35
N CYS A 105 10.18 -12.12 -0.57
CA CYS A 105 11.07 -11.07 -0.07
C CYS A 105 11.15 -11.02 1.45
N MET A 106 10.18 -11.58 2.18
CA MET A 106 10.26 -11.68 3.64
C MET A 106 11.49 -12.48 4.08
N ASP A 107 11.95 -13.45 3.30
CA ASP A 107 13.19 -14.19 3.58
C ASP A 107 14.40 -13.26 3.68
N VAL A 108 14.50 -12.30 2.76
CA VAL A 108 15.60 -11.32 2.73
C VAL A 108 15.53 -10.41 3.94
N ILE A 109 14.33 -9.93 4.28
CA ILE A 109 14.11 -9.07 5.45
C ILE A 109 14.52 -9.81 6.72
N TRP A 110 14.13 -11.09 6.87
CA TRP A 110 14.53 -11.88 8.04
C TRP A 110 16.03 -12.12 8.09
N VAL A 111 16.68 -12.44 6.97
CA VAL A 111 18.15 -12.57 6.91
C VAL A 111 18.83 -11.27 7.32
N PHE A 112 18.32 -10.13 6.85
CA PHE A 112 18.82 -8.81 7.21
C PHE A 112 18.63 -8.51 8.71
N LEU A 113 17.43 -8.74 9.26
CA LEU A 113 17.14 -8.54 10.68
C LEU A 113 17.96 -9.46 11.59
N THR A 114 18.24 -10.70 11.15
CA THR A 114 19.12 -11.62 11.87
C THR A 114 20.57 -11.14 11.82
N ARG A 115 21.04 -10.57 10.70
CA ARG A 115 22.37 -9.93 10.65
C ARG A 115 22.48 -8.73 11.58
N LEU A 116 21.41 -7.95 11.71
CA LEU A 116 21.35 -6.83 12.65
C LEU A 116 21.16 -7.25 14.11
N SER A 117 21.08 -8.55 14.40
CA SER A 117 20.86 -9.10 15.75
C SER A 117 19.56 -8.65 16.45
N ILE A 118 18.63 -8.01 15.73
CA ILE A 118 17.35 -7.52 16.27
C ILE A 118 16.37 -8.67 16.52
N CYS A 119 16.36 -9.67 15.62
CA CYS A 119 15.51 -10.85 15.74
C CYS A 119 16.31 -12.12 15.48
N ARG A 120 16.50 -12.92 16.54
CA ARG A 120 17.33 -14.13 16.52
C ARG A 120 16.58 -15.38 16.03
N ARG A 121 15.24 -15.35 15.97
CA ARG A 121 14.42 -16.49 15.57
C ARG A 121 13.42 -16.09 14.50
N ARG A 122 13.56 -16.68 13.31
CA ARG A 122 12.58 -16.55 12.21
C ARG A 122 11.23 -17.15 12.67
N PRO A 123 10.12 -16.41 12.58
CA PRO A 123 8.80 -16.98 12.85
C PRO A 123 8.45 -18.03 11.80
N VAL A 124 7.81 -19.10 12.22
CA VAL A 124 7.26 -20.11 11.31
C VAL A 124 5.90 -19.61 10.84
N TYR A 125 5.80 -19.25 9.57
CA TYR A 125 4.56 -18.79 8.94
C TYR A 125 4.28 -19.56 7.65
N ILE A 126 3.01 -19.54 7.25
CA ILE A 126 2.55 -20.10 5.98
C ILE A 126 2.29 -18.93 5.02
N SER A 127 2.84 -19.02 3.81
CA SER A 127 2.63 -18.07 2.71
C SER A 127 1.95 -18.70 1.49
N THR A 128 1.32 -19.86 1.66
CA THR A 128 0.57 -20.51 0.59
C THR A 128 -0.71 -19.75 0.30
N GLU A 129 -0.84 -19.21 -0.90
CA GLU A 129 -2.03 -18.51 -1.38
C GLU A 129 -2.99 -19.45 -2.10
N ARG A 130 -4.28 -19.13 -2.09
CA ARG A 130 -5.28 -19.85 -2.90
C ARG A 130 -5.10 -19.47 -4.36
N ARG A 131 -4.93 -20.47 -5.23
CA ARG A 131 -4.75 -20.27 -6.68
C ARG A 131 -5.98 -19.69 -7.37
N THR A 132 -7.16 -20.00 -6.84
CA THR A 132 -8.42 -19.50 -7.35
C THR A 132 -9.25 -19.05 -6.16
N LEU A 133 -9.91 -17.89 -6.34
CA LEU A 133 -11.01 -17.54 -5.47
C LEU A 133 -12.07 -18.64 -5.57
N PRO A 134 -12.79 -18.96 -4.48
CA PRO A 134 -13.91 -19.88 -4.54
C PRO A 134 -14.92 -19.29 -5.54
N SER A 135 -14.83 -19.77 -6.77
CA SER A 135 -15.71 -19.38 -7.87
C SER A 135 -17.07 -19.97 -7.57
N VAL A 136 -17.87 -19.23 -6.80
CA VAL A 136 -19.32 -19.41 -6.87
C VAL A 136 -19.68 -19.18 -8.33
N ASN A 137 -20.44 -20.11 -8.89
CA ASN A 137 -20.77 -20.23 -10.32
C ASN A 137 -21.65 -19.07 -10.83
N SER A 138 -21.28 -17.83 -10.51
CA SER A 138 -22.01 -16.62 -10.83
C SER A 138 -21.39 -15.94 -12.03
N MET A 139 -22.19 -15.70 -13.06
CA MET A 139 -21.86 -14.98 -14.29
C MET A 139 -21.45 -13.51 -14.08
N HIS A 140 -21.26 -13.08 -12.83
CA HIS A 140 -21.02 -11.70 -12.43
C HIS A 140 -19.76 -11.63 -11.56
N PRO A 141 -18.93 -10.57 -11.69
CA PRO A 141 -17.77 -10.38 -10.83
C PRO A 141 -18.20 -10.26 -9.36
N PRO A 142 -17.42 -10.82 -8.43
CA PRO A 142 -17.78 -10.84 -7.02
C PRO A 142 -17.77 -9.42 -6.44
N ILE A 143 -18.90 -9.00 -5.87
CA ILE A 143 -18.99 -7.77 -5.08
C ILE A 143 -18.57 -8.12 -3.66
N THR A 144 -17.31 -7.84 -3.32
CA THR A 144 -16.77 -8.04 -1.96
C THR A 144 -16.83 -6.74 -1.17
N LEU A 145 -16.84 -6.85 0.17
CA LEU A 145 -16.80 -5.70 1.07
C LEU A 145 -15.55 -4.84 0.81
N TYR A 146 -14.39 -5.48 0.66
CA TYR A 146 -13.15 -4.80 0.29
C TYR A 146 -13.32 -3.91 -0.97
N ARG A 147 -13.97 -4.43 -2.03
CA ARG A 147 -14.22 -3.67 -3.27
C ARG A 147 -15.15 -2.49 -3.03
N ILE A 148 -16.20 -2.64 -2.23
CA ILE A 148 -17.09 -1.52 -1.88
C ILE A 148 -16.30 -0.44 -1.14
N LEU A 149 -15.51 -0.83 -0.14
CA LEU A 149 -14.74 0.11 0.67
C LEU A 149 -13.68 0.85 -0.15
N LEU A 150 -13.00 0.15 -1.06
CA LEU A 150 -12.08 0.76 -2.02
C LEU A 150 -12.81 1.81 -2.88
N ASN A 151 -13.97 1.47 -3.46
CA ASN A 151 -14.74 2.38 -4.32
C ASN A 151 -15.27 3.60 -3.55
N VAL A 152 -15.81 3.41 -2.35
CA VAL A 152 -16.27 4.52 -1.49
C VAL A 152 -15.11 5.44 -1.13
N THR A 153 -13.93 4.88 -0.86
CA THR A 153 -12.73 5.67 -0.57
C THR A 153 -12.31 6.51 -1.77
N VAL A 154 -12.23 5.89 -2.96
CA VAL A 154 -11.90 6.60 -4.20
C VAL A 154 -12.90 7.72 -4.49
N LEU A 155 -14.19 7.46 -4.34
CA LEU A 155 -15.24 8.46 -4.51
C LEU A 155 -15.06 9.61 -3.53
N PHE A 156 -14.85 9.30 -2.24
CA PHE A 156 -14.67 10.30 -1.20
C PHE A 156 -13.48 11.22 -1.51
N PHE A 157 -12.29 10.67 -1.72
CA PHE A 157 -11.09 11.45 -2.00
C PHE A 157 -11.20 12.23 -3.31
N GLY A 158 -11.85 11.66 -4.33
CA GLY A 158 -12.12 12.35 -5.59
C GLY A 158 -13.01 13.58 -5.40
N VAL A 159 -14.09 13.45 -4.62
CA VAL A 159 -14.97 14.58 -4.27
C VAL A 159 -14.22 15.61 -3.43
N SER A 160 -13.50 15.18 -2.39
CA SER A 160 -12.72 16.09 -1.54
C SER A 160 -11.71 16.90 -2.34
N LYS A 161 -10.98 16.24 -3.24
CA LYS A 161 -10.03 16.87 -4.14
C LYS A 161 -10.71 17.92 -5.01
N ALA A 162 -11.83 17.56 -5.63
CA ALA A 162 -12.58 18.48 -6.49
C ALA A 162 -13.08 19.70 -5.71
N THR A 163 -13.60 19.52 -4.49
CA THR A 163 -14.04 20.60 -3.62
C THR A 163 -12.89 21.52 -3.22
N LEU A 164 -11.76 20.98 -2.76
CA LEU A 164 -10.60 21.79 -2.37
C LEU A 164 -10.02 22.55 -3.58
N ALA A 165 -9.94 21.90 -4.74
CA ALA A 165 -9.48 22.54 -5.97
C ALA A 165 -10.41 23.68 -6.40
N TYR A 166 -11.73 23.50 -6.30
CA TYR A 166 -12.72 24.54 -6.60
C TYR A 166 -12.59 25.75 -5.66
N LEU A 167 -12.27 25.52 -4.39
CA LEU A 167 -12.06 26.57 -3.40
C LEU A 167 -10.69 27.27 -3.50
N GLY A 168 -9.79 26.81 -4.38
CA GLY A 168 -8.46 27.41 -4.58
C GLY A 168 -7.38 26.91 -3.62
N TYR A 169 -7.64 25.87 -2.83
CA TYR A 169 -6.73 25.27 -1.85
C TYR A 169 -5.71 24.32 -2.53
N SER A 170 -4.80 24.89 -3.33
CA SER A 170 -3.85 24.12 -4.15
C SER A 170 -2.85 23.27 -3.34
N THR A 171 -2.43 23.75 -2.17
CA THR A 171 -1.49 23.04 -1.29
C THR A 171 -2.16 21.82 -0.65
N GLU A 172 -3.37 22.00 -0.15
CA GLU A 172 -4.18 20.98 0.50
C GLU A 172 -4.56 19.88 -0.48
N VAL A 173 -4.93 20.25 -1.72
CA VAL A 173 -5.14 19.31 -2.82
C VAL A 173 -3.90 18.45 -3.05
N THR A 174 -2.71 19.06 -3.04
CA THR A 174 -1.44 18.34 -3.26
C THR A 174 -1.16 17.32 -2.15
N TRP A 175 -1.37 17.71 -0.90
CA TRP A 175 -1.22 16.81 0.25
C TRP A 175 -2.23 15.67 0.24
N LEU A 176 -3.50 15.98 -0.07
CA LEU A 176 -4.55 14.99 -0.18
C LEU A 176 -4.27 13.99 -1.30
N ASP A 177 -3.80 14.47 -2.46
CA ASP A 177 -3.32 13.63 -3.56
C ASP A 177 -2.18 12.72 -3.10
N TRP A 178 -1.19 13.27 -2.41
CA TRP A 178 -0.05 12.49 -1.95
C TRP A 178 -0.46 11.41 -0.96
N ILE A 179 -1.24 11.75 0.07
CA ILE A 179 -1.65 10.79 1.10
C ILE A 179 -2.50 9.68 0.51
N SER A 180 -3.49 10.05 -0.31
CA SER A 180 -4.41 9.08 -0.91
C SER A 180 -3.70 8.16 -1.92
N ALA A 181 -2.89 8.72 -2.82
CA ALA A 181 -2.18 7.93 -3.83
C ALA A 181 -1.06 7.07 -3.22
N THR A 182 -0.41 7.54 -2.15
CA THR A 182 0.77 6.89 -1.56
C THR A 182 0.35 5.89 -0.49
N PHE A 183 -0.21 6.37 0.63
CA PHE A 183 -0.46 5.53 1.79
C PHE A 183 -1.74 4.72 1.67
N LEU A 184 -2.83 5.34 1.22
CA LEU A 184 -4.11 4.62 1.13
C LEU A 184 -4.09 3.57 0.02
N THR A 185 -3.62 3.92 -1.18
CA THR A 185 -3.48 2.91 -2.26
C THR A 185 -2.55 1.78 -1.85
N THR A 186 -1.41 2.06 -1.20
CA THR A 186 -0.51 1.01 -0.70
C THR A 186 -1.18 0.15 0.37
N GLY A 187 -1.87 0.77 1.32
CA GLY A 187 -2.61 0.08 2.38
C GLY A 187 -3.69 -0.83 1.81
N PHE A 188 -4.50 -0.33 0.87
CA PHE A 188 -5.50 -1.14 0.19
C PHE A 188 -4.89 -2.26 -0.63
N TYR A 189 -3.80 -2.00 -1.34
CA TYR A 189 -3.08 -3.03 -2.06
C TYR A 189 -2.65 -4.17 -1.13
N VAL A 190 -2.02 -3.84 0.01
CA VAL A 190 -1.59 -4.81 1.02
C VAL A 190 -2.78 -5.56 1.62
N ILE A 191 -3.87 -4.87 1.93
CA ILE A 191 -5.11 -5.50 2.41
C ILE A 191 -5.67 -6.44 1.33
N GLY A 192 -5.69 -6.02 0.07
CA GLY A 192 -6.15 -6.81 -1.08
C GLY A 192 -5.36 -8.10 -1.27
N LEU A 193 -4.07 -8.16 -0.89
CA LEU A 193 -3.31 -9.41 -0.90
C LEU A 193 -3.90 -10.48 0.04
N TYR A 194 -4.68 -10.09 1.05
CA TYR A 194 -5.38 -11.03 1.92
C TYR A 194 -6.64 -11.64 1.27
N GLU A 195 -7.07 -11.17 0.09
CA GLU A 195 -8.21 -11.75 -0.64
C GLU A 195 -7.96 -13.23 -1.00
N TYR A 196 -6.69 -13.60 -1.24
CA TYR A 196 -6.26 -14.97 -1.59
C TYR A 196 -5.85 -15.82 -0.37
N ASN A 197 -6.19 -15.37 0.84
CA ASN A 197 -5.77 -16.02 2.07
C ASN A 197 -6.38 -17.42 2.25
N SER A 198 -5.53 -18.42 2.48
CA SER A 198 -5.97 -19.79 2.77
C SER A 198 -6.61 -19.94 4.16
N SER A 199 -6.14 -19.16 5.13
CA SER A 199 -6.42 -19.29 6.57
C SER A 199 -7.64 -18.51 7.04
N ASN A 200 -8.41 -17.92 6.13
CA ASN A 200 -9.65 -17.20 6.42
C ASN A 200 -9.49 -16.02 7.40
N ILE A 201 -8.29 -15.46 7.53
CA ILE A 201 -8.04 -14.21 8.29
C ILE A 201 -8.66 -13.08 7.47
N PHE A 202 -9.49 -12.26 8.10
CA PHE A 202 -10.32 -11.24 7.45
C PHE A 202 -11.40 -11.79 6.51
N ALA A 203 -11.92 -12.99 6.78
CA ALA A 203 -13.07 -13.55 6.08
C ALA A 203 -14.19 -12.51 5.87
N ALA A 204 -14.53 -11.73 6.89
CA ALA A 204 -15.58 -10.73 6.81
C ALA A 204 -15.40 -9.67 5.69
N LEU A 205 -14.16 -9.36 5.28
CA LEU A 205 -13.88 -8.40 4.20
C LEU A 205 -14.01 -9.00 2.79
N PHE A 206 -13.81 -10.32 2.66
CA PHE A 206 -13.68 -11.01 1.38
C PHE A 206 -14.74 -12.07 1.11
N VAL A 207 -15.44 -12.54 2.15
CA VAL A 207 -16.54 -13.51 2.02
C VAL A 207 -17.70 -12.85 1.31
N GLN A 208 -18.11 -13.50 0.23
CA GLN A 208 -19.14 -13.04 -0.69
C GLN A 208 -20.50 -13.56 -0.22
N ASP A 209 -21.07 -12.93 0.80
CA ASP A 209 -22.46 -13.17 1.18
C ASP A 209 -23.27 -11.88 1.02
N ARG A 210 -24.33 -11.95 0.21
CA ARG A 210 -25.25 -10.83 -0.08
C ARG A 210 -26.02 -10.35 1.15
N GLU A 211 -25.98 -11.09 2.26
CA GLU A 211 -26.55 -10.67 3.55
C GLU A 211 -25.66 -9.67 4.31
N VAL A 212 -24.41 -9.46 3.86
CA VAL A 212 -23.45 -8.54 4.49
C VAL A 212 -23.89 -7.07 4.43
N ILE A 213 -24.72 -6.67 3.47
CA ILE A 213 -25.32 -5.32 3.45
C ILE A 213 -26.19 -5.08 4.68
N GLY A 214 -26.81 -6.12 5.24
CA GLY A 214 -27.55 -6.08 6.50
C GLY A 214 -26.69 -6.20 7.75
N ASN A 215 -25.38 -6.43 7.63
CA ASN A 215 -24.51 -6.58 8.80
C ASN A 215 -24.25 -5.19 9.43
N PRO A 216 -24.70 -4.94 10.67
CA PRO A 216 -24.51 -3.64 11.31
C PRO A 216 -23.03 -3.30 11.50
N MET A 217 -22.14 -4.31 11.59
CA MET A 217 -20.70 -4.09 11.67
C MET A 217 -20.13 -3.52 10.36
N PHE A 218 -20.68 -3.93 9.21
CA PHE A 218 -20.30 -3.38 7.90
C PHE A 218 -20.70 -1.90 7.79
N ILE A 219 -21.98 -1.61 8.08
CA ILE A 219 -22.49 -0.23 8.06
C ILE A 219 -21.69 0.63 9.04
N PHE A 220 -21.43 0.12 10.25
CA PHE A 220 -20.62 0.82 11.24
C PHE A 220 -19.19 1.09 10.75
N LEU A 221 -18.54 0.13 10.11
CA LEU A 221 -17.16 0.30 9.63
C LEU A 221 -17.07 1.32 8.49
N VAL A 222 -18.01 1.27 7.54
CA VAL A 222 -18.09 2.26 6.47
C VAL A 222 -18.42 3.65 7.04
N LEU A 223 -19.39 3.75 7.95
CA LEU A 223 -19.73 5.01 8.60
C LEU A 223 -18.58 5.55 9.44
N ALA A 224 -17.90 4.72 10.23
CA ALA A 224 -16.76 5.14 11.03
C ALA A 224 -15.60 5.63 10.15
N PHE A 225 -15.35 4.95 9.03
CA PHE A 225 -14.38 5.38 8.04
C PHE A 225 -14.77 6.72 7.40
N LEU A 226 -16.03 6.88 6.98
CA LEU A 226 -16.54 8.14 6.43
C LEU A 226 -16.47 9.27 7.45
N ILE A 227 -16.85 9.02 8.71
CA ILE A 227 -16.76 9.97 9.82
C ILE A 227 -15.31 10.40 10.03
N PHE A 228 -14.38 9.45 10.10
CA PHE A 228 -12.95 9.74 10.22
C PHE A 228 -12.47 10.62 9.06
N CYS A 229 -12.87 10.28 7.83
CA CYS A 229 -12.50 11.06 6.65
C CYS A 229 -13.11 12.47 6.67
N ILE A 230 -14.36 12.64 7.11
CA ILE A 230 -15.02 13.94 7.28
C ILE A 230 -14.30 14.77 8.35
N PHE A 231 -13.98 14.19 9.51
CA PHE A 231 -13.20 14.89 10.55
C PHE A 231 -11.83 15.30 10.06
N TYR A 232 -11.17 14.45 9.28
CA TYR A 232 -9.88 14.76 8.66
C TYR A 232 -9.98 15.93 7.68
N LEU A 233 -10.99 15.95 6.80
CA LEU A 233 -11.24 17.10 5.92
C LEU A 233 -11.60 18.36 6.69
N ALA A 234 -12.45 18.26 7.71
CA ALA A 234 -12.83 19.40 8.53
C ALA A 234 -11.61 19.97 9.26
N HIS A 235 -10.71 19.11 9.76
CA HIS A 235 -9.44 19.52 10.34
C HIS A 235 -8.55 20.22 9.31
N LEU A 236 -8.40 19.67 8.10
CA LEU A 236 -7.64 20.30 7.01
C LEU A 236 -8.20 21.67 6.62
N LEU A 237 -9.53 21.81 6.57
CA LEU A 237 -10.21 23.06 6.25
C LEU A 237 -10.13 24.09 7.39
N TRP A 238 -10.06 23.63 8.65
CA TRP A 238 -10.03 24.49 9.82
C TRP A 238 -8.61 24.90 10.24
N SER A 239 -7.59 24.10 9.91
CA SER A 239 -6.21 24.49 10.17
C SER A 239 -5.85 25.74 9.36
N GLU A 240 -5.53 26.83 10.06
CA GLU A 240 -4.84 28.03 9.55
C GLU A 240 -3.76 27.67 8.52
N PRO A 241 -3.46 28.53 7.53
CA PRO A 241 -2.66 28.21 6.36
C PRO A 241 -1.37 27.48 6.76
N PHE A 242 -1.29 26.24 6.32
CA PHE A 242 -0.24 25.30 6.70
C PHE A 242 1.13 25.89 6.35
N ASN A 243 1.89 26.30 7.36
CA ASN A 243 3.22 26.86 7.15
C ASN A 243 4.16 25.71 6.73
N VAL A 244 4.76 25.80 5.54
CA VAL A 244 5.51 24.70 4.92
C VAL A 244 6.67 24.19 5.81
N GLU A 245 7.23 25.07 6.64
CA GLU A 245 8.30 24.75 7.59
C GLU A 245 7.86 23.77 8.69
N THR A 246 6.62 23.84 9.16
CA THR A 246 6.10 22.90 10.16
C THR A 246 5.75 21.55 9.55
N GLY A 247 5.33 21.52 8.27
CA GLY A 247 5.07 20.29 7.54
C GLY A 247 6.32 19.43 7.32
N LEU A 248 7.43 20.05 6.90
CA LEU A 248 8.68 19.35 6.64
C LEU A 248 9.33 18.82 7.92
N SER A 249 9.24 19.57 9.03
CA SER A 249 9.75 19.12 10.33
C SER A 249 8.94 17.95 10.90
N GLN A 250 7.62 17.91 10.69
CA GLN A 250 6.80 16.76 11.06
C GLN A 250 7.04 15.54 10.15
N LEU A 251 7.30 15.74 8.86
CA LEU A 251 7.67 14.65 7.96
C LEU A 251 9.02 14.02 8.28
N ALA A 252 10.02 14.82 8.63
CA ALA A 252 11.31 14.32 9.09
C ALA A 252 11.17 13.47 10.37
N LEU A 253 10.20 13.79 11.22
CA LEU A 253 9.86 13.04 12.43
C LEU A 253 9.05 11.76 12.14
N PHE A 254 8.23 11.76 11.09
CA PHE A 254 7.40 10.61 10.70
C PHE A 254 8.15 9.61 9.83
N MET A 255 9.10 10.09 9.02
CA MET A 255 9.98 9.32 8.15
C MET A 255 11.27 8.91 8.86
N ASP A 256 11.19 8.51 10.13
CA ASP A 256 12.30 7.92 10.91
C ASP A 256 12.66 6.52 10.34
N VAL A 257 12.98 6.50 9.05
CA VAL A 257 13.71 5.49 8.31
C VAL A 257 15.17 5.74 8.67
N PRO A 258 15.91 4.74 9.18
CA PRO A 258 17.31 4.88 9.59
C PRO A 258 18.24 4.94 8.37
N CYS A 259 17.99 5.89 7.47
CA CYS A 259 18.88 6.23 6.38
C CYS A 259 19.43 7.62 6.68
N VAL A 260 20.66 7.65 7.19
CA VAL A 260 21.49 8.86 7.42
C VAL A 260 21.27 9.54 8.78
N ALA A 261 21.39 8.75 9.86
CA ALA A 261 21.94 9.30 11.11
C ALA A 261 23.43 9.58 10.87
N ILE A 262 23.77 10.78 10.38
CA ILE A 262 25.14 11.29 10.46
C ILE A 262 25.42 11.45 11.95
N PHE A 263 26.32 10.61 12.46
CA PHE A 263 26.85 10.68 13.83
C PHE A 263 27.36 12.10 14.11
N MET A 264 26.53 12.94 14.71
CA MET A 264 26.98 14.22 15.27
C MET A 264 27.56 13.95 16.66
N PRO A 265 28.84 14.25 16.92
CA PRO A 265 29.37 14.17 18.27
C PRO A 265 28.64 15.17 19.16
N ALA A 266 28.16 14.69 20.30
CA ALA A 266 27.44 15.50 21.29
C ALA A 266 28.35 16.63 21.80
N GLY A 267 27.92 17.89 21.62
CA GLY A 267 28.56 19.05 22.26
C GLY A 267 28.88 20.27 21.37
N GLY A 268 28.58 20.24 20.06
CA GLY A 268 28.82 21.39 19.16
C GLY A 268 27.54 22.19 18.84
N ASN A 269 27.64 23.52 18.86
CA ASN A 269 26.62 24.38 18.23
C ASN A 269 26.87 24.40 16.72
N TYR A 270 26.09 23.63 15.97
CA TYR A 270 26.14 23.62 14.50
C TYR A 270 25.01 24.48 13.94
N THR A 271 25.34 25.31 12.94
CA THR A 271 24.33 26.02 12.13
C THR A 271 24.22 25.33 10.78
N ILE A 272 23.05 24.76 10.49
CA ILE A 272 22.73 24.17 9.20
C ILE A 272 22.31 25.31 8.27
N ARG A 273 23.06 25.57 7.19
CA ARG A 273 22.65 26.45 6.10
C ARG A 273 22.30 25.63 4.87
N LEU A 274 21.08 25.79 4.39
CA LEU A 274 20.65 25.31 3.08
C LEU A 274 21.01 26.37 2.04
N SER A 275 21.74 25.99 1.00
CA SER A 275 22.06 26.86 -0.13
C SER A 275 21.45 26.28 -1.40
N TYR A 276 20.66 27.10 -2.11
CA TYR A 276 20.01 26.73 -3.35
C TYR A 276 20.80 27.31 -4.52
N GLY A 277 21.29 26.43 -5.40
CA GLY A 277 21.86 26.81 -6.70
C GLY A 277 20.78 26.74 -7.79
N GLU A 278 20.85 27.64 -8.77
CA GLU A 278 19.79 27.84 -9.79
C GLU A 278 19.51 26.60 -10.65
N ASP A 279 20.48 25.68 -10.82
CA ASP A 279 20.35 24.56 -11.78
C ASP A 279 20.39 23.15 -11.18
N ALA A 280 20.66 22.99 -9.88
CA ALA A 280 20.59 21.69 -9.20
C ALA A 280 20.50 21.83 -7.68
N VAL A 281 19.60 21.04 -7.07
CA VAL A 281 19.48 20.95 -5.60
C VAL A 281 20.53 19.98 -5.09
N TYR A 282 21.69 20.49 -4.70
CA TYR A 282 22.63 19.75 -3.87
C TYR A 282 22.35 20.06 -2.40
N LEU A 283 22.05 19.04 -1.60
CA LEU A 283 22.04 19.18 -0.15
C LEU A 283 23.49 19.24 0.33
N VAL A 284 24.08 20.43 0.33
CA VAL A 284 25.41 20.65 0.90
C VAL A 284 25.24 21.00 2.37
N ILE A 285 25.45 20.02 3.25
CA ILE A 285 25.48 20.25 4.69
C ILE A 285 26.87 20.78 5.05
N ILE A 286 27.01 22.10 5.12
CA ILE A 286 28.25 22.74 5.59
C ILE A 286 28.19 22.78 7.12
N LEU A 287 28.98 21.93 7.78
CA LEU A 287 29.20 21.98 9.22
C LEU A 287 30.31 22.99 9.51
N THR A 288 29.96 24.25 9.77
CA THR A 288 30.93 25.22 10.29
C THR A 288 31.00 25.10 11.81
N ALA A 289 32.13 24.61 12.32
CA ALA A 289 32.44 24.73 13.74
C ALA A 289 32.62 26.22 14.08
N LYS A 290 31.80 26.75 14.98
CA LYS A 290 31.90 28.13 15.44
C LYS A 290 33.04 28.22 16.46
N ASP A 291 34.27 28.38 15.96
CA ASP A 291 35.42 28.68 16.82
C ASP A 291 35.19 30.04 17.49
N ARG A 292 35.02 29.99 18.80
CA ARG A 292 34.83 31.16 19.66
C ARG A 292 36.21 31.77 19.92
N MET A 293 36.72 32.57 18.97
CA MET A 293 37.88 33.42 19.24
C MET A 293 37.44 34.62 20.09
N GLU A 294 37.51 34.45 21.40
CA GLU A 294 37.56 35.57 22.35
C GLU A 294 38.97 36.18 22.24
N TYR A 295 39.07 37.37 21.62
CA TYR A 295 40.27 38.20 21.73
C TYR A 295 40.18 39.01 23.03
N PRO A 296 41.30 39.13 23.79
CA PRO A 296 41.37 39.91 25.03
C PRO A 296 41.24 41.41 24.81
#